data_AF-A0A348V6L2-F1
#
_entry.id   AF-A0A348V6L2-F1
#
_cell.length_a   1.000
_cell.length_b   1.000
_cell.length_c   1.000
_cell.angle_alpha   90.00
_cell.angle_beta   90.00
_cell.angle_gamma   90.00
#
_symmetry.space_group_name_H-M   'P 1'
#
loop_
_entity.id
_entity.type
_entity.pdbx_description
1 polymer ?
#
loop_
_entity_poly.entity_id
_entity_poly.type
_entity_poly.pdbx_seq_one_letter_code
_entity_poly.pdbx_strand_id
1 'polypeptide(L)'
;MRIACMEIDIKKIKDGEMNGEIVWICHYNRPDMNKKPLRNIPPTKCIVMDNSETKKTIYYSASHFRPINEKGGMTSQAYSPVDNTGYRSLHGNPVHVFTNEKQCVESWREQISRHIIVLDSLIESAAKHWQLEKDTLLASLR
;
A
#
# COMPACT_ATOMS: atom_id res chain seq x y z
N MET A 1 -20.73 -17.69 -5.72
CA MET A 1 -21.00 -16.35 -6.29
C MET A 1 -19.70 -15.55 -6.20
N ARG A 2 -18.98 -15.32 -7.31
CA ARG A 2 -17.81 -14.43 -7.31
C ARG A 2 -18.35 -13.00 -7.22
N ILE A 3 -18.19 -12.35 -6.07
CA ILE A 3 -18.45 -10.91 -5.96
C ILE A 3 -17.44 -10.25 -6.88
N ALA A 4 -17.91 -9.56 -7.93
CA ALA A 4 -17.02 -8.79 -8.79
C ALA A 4 -16.29 -7.76 -7.92
N CYS A 5 -14.94 -7.82 -7.89
CA CYS A 5 -14.11 -6.78 -7.31
C CYS A 5 -14.42 -5.48 -8.04
N MET A 6 -14.95 -4.47 -7.34
CA MET A 6 -15.12 -3.12 -7.88
C MET A 6 -13.97 -2.24 -7.37
N GLU A 7 -12.75 -2.68 -7.67
CA GLU A 7 -11.60 -1.79 -7.55
C GLU A 7 -11.78 -0.67 -8.56
N ILE A 8 -11.69 0.56 -8.08
CA ILE A 8 -11.80 1.76 -8.89
C ILE A 8 -10.48 1.94 -9.63
N ASP A 9 -10.55 2.15 -10.95
CA ASP A 9 -9.38 2.57 -11.71
C ASP A 9 -8.85 3.90 -11.17
N ILE A 10 -7.63 3.87 -10.63
CA ILE A 10 -6.95 5.01 -10.04
C ILE A 10 -6.86 6.20 -11.00
N LYS A 11 -6.90 5.95 -12.33
CA LYS A 11 -6.90 7.00 -13.34
C LYS A 11 -8.06 7.98 -13.14
N LYS A 12 -9.26 7.48 -12.80
CA LYS A 12 -10.44 8.33 -12.54
C LYS A 12 -10.21 9.30 -11.38
N ILE A 13 -9.47 8.87 -10.36
CA ILE A 13 -9.06 9.74 -9.26
C ILE A 13 -8.01 10.74 -9.74
N LYS A 14 -6.99 10.27 -10.47
CA LYS A 14 -5.89 11.11 -10.95
C LYS A 14 -6.35 12.22 -11.89
N ASP A 15 -7.40 11.97 -12.65
CA ASP A 15 -7.95 12.91 -13.62
C ASP A 15 -9.02 13.84 -12.98
N GLY A 16 -9.32 13.67 -11.69
CA GLY A 16 -10.24 14.52 -10.94
C GLY A 16 -11.73 14.17 -11.06
N GLU A 17 -12.07 13.11 -11.80
CA GLU A 17 -13.46 12.72 -12.11
C GLU A 17 -14.27 12.32 -10.87
N MET A 18 -13.60 12.01 -9.75
CA MET A 18 -14.24 11.52 -8.53
C MET A 18 -14.12 12.49 -7.35
N ASN A 19 -13.76 13.76 -7.58
CA ASN A 19 -13.75 14.76 -6.52
C ASN A 19 -15.11 14.84 -5.80
N GLY A 20 -15.10 14.82 -4.48
CA GLY A 20 -16.29 14.78 -3.62
C GLY A 20 -16.77 13.37 -3.26
N GLU A 21 -16.31 12.33 -3.96
CA GLU A 21 -16.74 10.95 -3.70
C GLU A 21 -16.10 10.35 -2.45
N ILE A 22 -16.87 9.51 -1.75
CA ILE A 22 -16.39 8.74 -0.60
C ILE A 22 -15.94 7.36 -1.07
N VAL A 23 -14.71 7.00 -0.75
CA VAL A 23 -14.07 5.75 -1.13
C VAL A 23 -13.34 5.11 0.06
N TRP A 24 -12.98 3.84 -0.11
CA TRP A 24 -12.10 3.12 0.79
C TRP A 24 -10.76 2.87 0.11
N ILE A 25 -9.66 3.16 0.79
CA ILE A 25 -8.32 2.95 0.26
C ILE A 25 -7.50 2.02 1.16
N CYS A 26 -6.63 1.22 0.56
CA CYS A 26 -5.59 0.48 1.27
C CYS A 26 -4.36 0.31 0.38
N HIS A 27 -3.18 0.22 0.98
CA HIS A 27 -1.94 -0.07 0.27
C HIS A 27 -0.82 -0.42 1.25
N TYR A 28 -0.29 -1.63 1.15
CA TYR A 28 0.95 -2.04 1.78
C TYR A 28 2.04 -2.25 0.73
N ASN A 29 3.10 -1.44 0.78
CA ASN A 29 4.24 -1.57 -0.11
C ASN A 29 5.56 -1.50 0.66
N ARG A 30 6.30 -2.61 0.65
CA ARG A 30 7.63 -2.75 1.25
C ARG A 30 8.50 -3.62 0.34
N PRO A 31 9.14 -3.02 -0.68
CA PRO A 31 9.97 -3.77 -1.62
C PRO A 31 11.32 -4.19 -1.00
N ASP A 32 11.82 -3.41 -0.03
CA ASP A 32 13.06 -3.69 0.70
C ASP A 32 12.73 -4.17 2.12
N MET A 33 12.99 -5.46 2.37
CA MET A 33 12.69 -6.13 3.65
C MET A 33 13.55 -5.65 4.81
N ASN A 34 14.63 -4.92 4.55
CA ASN A 34 15.50 -4.37 5.58
C ASN A 34 15.08 -2.95 6.00
N LYS A 35 14.12 -2.35 5.29
CA LYS A 35 13.62 -0.99 5.56
C LYS A 35 12.19 -1.01 6.04
N LYS A 36 11.70 0.12 6.54
CA LYS A 36 10.25 0.30 6.82
C LYS A 36 9.47 0.30 5.49
N PRO A 37 8.19 -0.08 5.49
CA PRO A 37 7.33 0.04 4.32
C PRO A 37 7.37 1.45 3.74
N LEU A 38 7.49 1.55 2.40
CA LEU A 38 7.34 2.81 1.68
C LEU A 38 5.93 3.36 1.86
N ARG A 39 4.95 2.46 1.95
CA ARG A 39 3.56 2.79 2.22
C ARG A 39 2.90 1.73 3.09
N ASN A 40 2.15 2.19 4.08
CA ASN A 40 1.37 1.37 4.99
C ASN A 40 0.06 2.12 5.28
N ILE A 41 -0.93 1.91 4.43
CA ILE A 41 -2.26 2.49 4.54
C ILE A 41 -3.22 1.33 4.81
N PRO A 42 -3.61 1.06 6.06
CA PRO A 42 -4.66 0.08 6.35
C PRO A 42 -5.98 0.54 5.73
N PRO A 43 -7.02 -0.31 5.65
CA PRO A 43 -8.33 0.06 5.13
C PRO A 43 -8.82 1.36 5.77
N THR A 44 -8.91 2.41 4.96
CA THR A 44 -9.20 3.76 5.42
C THR A 44 -10.30 4.38 4.57
N LYS A 45 -11.34 4.90 5.23
CA LYS A 45 -12.40 5.67 4.57
C LYS A 45 -11.91 7.08 4.29
N CYS A 46 -12.04 7.51 3.04
CA CYS A 46 -11.57 8.81 2.56
C CYS A 46 -12.62 9.49 1.71
N ILE A 47 -12.55 10.83 1.66
CA ILE A 47 -13.14 11.61 0.58
C ILE A 47 -12.05 11.97 -0.44
N VAL A 48 -12.39 11.95 -1.72
CA VAL A 48 -11.52 12.41 -2.80
C VAL A 48 -11.66 13.93 -2.91
N MET A 49 -10.53 14.64 -2.88
CA MET A 49 -10.49 16.09 -2.87
C MET A 49 -9.61 16.61 -4.00
N ASP A 50 -9.99 17.75 -4.57
CA ASP A 50 -9.16 18.47 -5.53
C ASP A 50 -7.85 18.93 -4.86
N ASN A 51 -6.74 18.93 -5.60
CA ASN A 51 -5.45 19.34 -5.06
C ASN A 51 -5.35 20.82 -4.71
N SER A 52 -6.23 21.68 -5.24
CA SER A 52 -6.36 23.07 -4.80
C SER A 52 -6.78 23.20 -3.33
N GLU A 53 -7.40 22.17 -2.77
CA GLU A 53 -7.86 22.10 -1.37
C GLU A 53 -6.74 21.70 -0.38
N THR A 54 -5.51 21.51 -0.86
CA THR A 54 -4.36 21.19 -0.02
C THR A 54 -3.14 22.06 -0.36
N LYS A 55 -2.38 22.42 0.68
CA LYS A 55 -1.09 23.11 0.51
C LYS A 55 0.04 22.16 0.14
N LYS A 56 -0.17 20.84 0.27
CA LYS A 56 0.83 19.84 -0.07
C LYS A 56 0.85 19.65 -1.58
N THR A 57 2.03 19.70 -2.19
CA THR A 57 2.18 19.33 -3.60
C THR A 57 1.93 17.83 -3.78
N ILE A 58 0.89 17.50 -4.54
CA ILE A 58 0.56 16.14 -4.93
C ILE A 58 0.97 15.97 -6.39
N TYR A 59 1.95 15.12 -6.64
CA TYR A 59 2.46 14.88 -7.99
C TYR A 59 1.63 13.82 -8.72
N TYR A 60 1.57 13.95 -10.05
CA TYR A 60 0.96 12.98 -10.97
C TYR A 60 -0.54 12.74 -10.78
N SER A 61 -1.24 13.68 -10.15
CA SER A 61 -2.68 13.60 -9.90
C SER A 61 -3.28 15.00 -9.78
N ALA A 62 -4.54 15.16 -10.20
CA ALA A 62 -5.38 16.33 -9.93
C ALA A 62 -6.05 16.27 -8.54
N SER A 63 -6.12 15.08 -7.94
CA SER A 63 -6.80 14.85 -6.66
C SER A 63 -5.94 14.13 -5.63
N HIS A 64 -6.40 14.14 -4.38
CA HIS A 64 -5.85 13.40 -3.26
C HIS A 64 -6.96 12.81 -2.40
N PHE A 65 -6.59 11.88 -1.51
CA PHE A 65 -7.51 11.33 -0.54
C PHE A 65 -7.34 12.00 0.81
N ARG A 66 -8.45 12.32 1.46
CA ARG A 66 -8.49 12.88 2.80
C ARG A 66 -9.27 11.95 3.73
N PRO A 67 -8.64 11.37 4.77
CA PRO A 67 -9.32 10.43 5.66
C PRO A 67 -10.47 11.09 6.41
N ILE A 68 -11.55 10.35 6.54
CA ILE A 68 -12.74 10.71 7.33
C ILE A 68 -12.64 10.00 8.68
N ASN A 69 -12.75 10.74 9.78
CA ASN A 69 -12.76 10.18 11.12
C ASN A 69 -14.13 9.56 11.48
N GLU A 70 -14.20 8.84 12.59
CA GLU A 70 -15.44 8.18 13.06
C GLU A 70 -16.62 9.15 13.27
N LYS A 71 -16.32 10.43 13.55
CA LYS A 71 -17.32 11.49 13.73
C LYS A 71 -17.73 12.15 12.41
N GLY A 72 -17.26 11.65 11.27
CA GLY A 72 -17.54 12.18 9.93
C GLY A 72 -16.71 13.40 9.53
N GLY A 73 -15.79 13.86 10.38
CA GLY A 73 -14.90 14.99 10.09
C GLY A 73 -13.67 14.59 9.28
N MET A 74 -13.20 15.49 8.42
CA MET A 74 -11.96 15.29 7.66
C MET A 74 -10.71 15.52 8.51
N THR A 75 -9.75 14.61 8.43
CA THR A 75 -8.43 14.80 9.07
C THR A 75 -7.55 15.76 8.25
N SER A 76 -6.46 16.29 8.79
CA SER A 76 -5.48 17.10 8.03
C SER A 76 -4.55 16.27 7.15
N GLN A 77 -4.64 14.94 7.26
CA GLN A 77 -3.82 14.02 6.49
C GLN A 77 -4.30 13.99 5.03
N ALA A 78 -3.34 13.90 4.11
CA ALA A 78 -3.60 13.78 2.68
C ALA A 78 -2.77 12.61 2.14
N TYR A 79 -3.42 11.68 1.45
CA TYR A 79 -2.77 10.58 0.76
C TYR A 79 -2.74 10.85 -0.74
N SER A 80 -1.54 10.73 -1.32
CA SER A 80 -1.35 10.79 -2.78
C SER A 80 -1.86 9.51 -3.45
N PRO A 81 -2.50 9.61 -4.63
CA PRO A 81 -2.93 8.43 -5.41
C PRO A 81 -1.81 7.49 -5.85
N VAL A 82 -0.58 7.96 -5.87
CA VAL A 82 0.61 7.15 -6.19
C VAL A 82 1.65 7.27 -5.08
N ASP A 83 2.43 6.21 -4.86
CA ASP A 83 3.54 6.24 -3.90
C ASP A 83 4.71 7.10 -4.38
N ASN A 84 5.52 7.51 -3.41
CA ASN A 84 6.73 8.29 -3.65
C ASN A 84 7.91 7.32 -3.69
N THR A 85 8.29 6.88 -4.89
CA THR A 85 9.46 6.02 -5.11
C THR A 85 10.80 6.72 -4.86
N GLY A 86 10.79 8.04 -4.67
CA GLY A 86 12.01 8.85 -4.52
C GLY A 86 12.72 9.18 -5.84
N TYR A 87 12.26 8.63 -6.97
CA TYR A 87 12.79 8.91 -8.31
C TYR A 87 11.77 9.68 -9.16
N ARG A 88 12.14 10.87 -9.64
CA ARG A 88 11.23 11.79 -10.34
C ARG A 88 10.77 11.31 -11.73
N SER A 89 11.43 10.31 -12.31
CA SER A 89 11.10 9.76 -13.63
C SER A 89 10.16 8.55 -13.58
N LEU A 90 9.90 8.00 -12.39
CA LEU A 90 9.08 6.79 -12.22
C LEU A 90 7.81 7.13 -11.44
N HIS A 91 6.68 6.94 -12.12
CA HIS A 91 5.37 6.95 -11.46
C HIS A 91 5.35 5.83 -10.42
N GLY A 92 5.09 6.19 -9.16
CA GLY A 92 5.01 5.21 -8.08
C GLY A 92 3.79 4.29 -8.19
N ASN A 93 3.73 3.30 -7.31
CA ASN A 93 2.64 2.33 -7.31
C ASN A 93 1.33 3.01 -6.90
N PRO A 94 0.23 2.77 -7.64
CA PRO A 94 -1.06 3.34 -7.32
C PRO A 94 -1.61 2.78 -5.99
N VAL A 95 -2.32 3.60 -5.23
CA VAL A 95 -3.13 3.13 -4.10
C VAL A 95 -4.31 2.31 -4.61
N HIS A 96 -4.67 1.24 -3.89
CA HIS A 96 -5.87 0.48 -4.20
C HIS A 96 -7.10 1.22 -3.63
N VAL A 97 -8.14 1.33 -4.45
CA VAL A 97 -9.33 2.15 -4.14
C VAL A 97 -10.59 1.32 -4.40
N PHE A 98 -11.54 1.38 -3.48
CA PHE A 98 -12.76 0.57 -3.50
C PHE A 98 -13.97 1.41 -3.12
N THR A 99 -15.13 1.03 -3.62
CA THR A 99 -16.42 1.64 -3.24
C THR A 99 -16.90 1.16 -1.86
N ASN A 100 -16.40 0.03 -1.36
CA ASN A 100 -16.84 -0.58 -0.11
C ASN A 100 -15.68 -1.06 0.76
N GLU A 101 -15.92 -1.04 2.07
CA GLU A 101 -14.96 -1.41 3.10
C GLU A 101 -14.53 -2.87 2.98
N LYS A 102 -15.48 -3.78 2.75
CA LYS A 102 -15.25 -5.22 2.75
C LYS A 102 -14.17 -5.61 1.73
N GLN A 103 -14.30 -5.14 0.50
CA GLN A 103 -13.32 -5.41 -0.56
C GLN A 103 -11.95 -4.76 -0.26
N CYS A 104 -11.95 -3.57 0.33
CA CYS A 104 -10.73 -2.90 0.76
C CYS A 104 -9.99 -3.72 1.84
N VAL A 105 -10.73 -4.27 2.81
CA VAL A 105 -10.19 -5.16 3.85
C VAL A 105 -9.69 -6.47 3.26
N GLU A 106 -10.40 -7.06 2.30
CA GLU A 106 -9.98 -8.28 1.60
C GLU A 106 -8.67 -8.06 0.83
N SER A 107 -8.58 -6.98 0.04
CA SER A 107 -7.34 -6.61 -0.68
C SER A 107 -6.18 -6.33 0.27
N TRP A 108 -6.43 -5.62 1.38
CA TRP A 108 -5.43 -5.37 2.40
C TRP A 108 -4.86 -6.68 2.97
N ARG A 109 -5.74 -7.61 3.35
CA ARG A 109 -5.33 -8.93 3.86
C ARG A 109 -4.51 -9.68 2.84
N GLU A 110 -4.90 -9.66 1.57
CA GLU A 110 -4.14 -10.30 0.50
C GLU A 110 -2.72 -9.72 0.36
N GLN A 111 -2.59 -8.39 0.38
CA GLN A 111 -1.28 -7.71 0.32
C GLN A 111 -0.38 -8.10 1.50
N ILE A 112 -0.94 -8.13 2.72
CA ILE A 112 -0.22 -8.56 3.92
C ILE A 112 0.16 -10.04 3.85
N SER A 113 -0.75 -10.91 3.41
CA SER A 113 -0.48 -12.35 3.25
C SER A 113 0.65 -12.61 2.25
N ARG A 114 0.68 -11.90 1.11
CA ARG A 114 1.79 -11.98 0.15
C ARG A 114 3.11 -11.60 0.79
N HIS A 115 3.12 -10.58 1.65
CA HIS A 115 4.32 -10.15 2.35
C HIS A 115 4.80 -11.15 3.40
N ILE A 116 3.87 -11.79 4.12
CA ILE A 116 4.18 -12.87 5.08
C ILE A 116 4.86 -14.04 4.35
N ILE A 117 4.34 -14.46 3.19
CA ILE A 117 4.96 -15.54 2.40
C ILE A 117 6.42 -15.22 2.03
N VAL A 118 6.71 -13.97 1.67
CA VAL A 118 8.10 -13.53 1.39
C VAL A 118 8.96 -13.62 2.65
N LEU A 119 8.44 -13.19 3.81
CA LEU A 119 9.15 -13.31 5.08
C LEU A 119 9.46 -14.76 5.44
N ASP A 120 8.48 -15.65 5.29
CA ASP A 120 8.65 -17.07 5.58
C ASP A 120 9.76 -17.68 4.71
N SER A 121 9.78 -17.35 3.41
CA SER A 121 10.85 -17.78 2.50
C SER A 121 12.24 -17.28 2.90
N LEU A 122 12.34 -16.04 3.39
CA LEU A 122 13.60 -15.48 3.89
C LEU A 122 14.06 -16.17 5.18
N ILE A 123 13.13 -16.44 6.10
CA ILE A 123 13.41 -17.17 7.34
C ILE A 123 13.95 -18.57 7.02
N GLU A 124 13.28 -19.30 6.13
CA GLU A 124 13.72 -20.63 5.70
C GLU A 124 15.10 -20.60 5.04
N SER A 125 15.36 -19.61 4.17
CA SER A 125 16.64 -19.47 3.48
C SER A 125 17.78 -19.17 4.45
N ALA A 126 17.54 -18.28 5.43
CA ALA A 126 18.51 -17.97 6.48
C ALA A 126 18.79 -19.20 7.36
N ALA A 127 17.76 -19.94 7.76
CA ALA A 127 17.93 -21.15 8.55
C ALA A 127 18.78 -22.20 7.81
N LYS A 128 18.52 -22.43 6.51
CA LYS A 128 19.31 -23.33 5.67
C LYS A 128 20.77 -22.90 5.56
N HIS A 129 21.02 -21.59 5.40
CA HIS A 129 22.37 -21.04 5.30
C HIS A 129 23.19 -21.33 6.57
N TRP A 130 22.65 -21.01 7.75
CA TRP A 130 23.36 -21.22 9.01
C TRP A 130 23.54 -22.70 9.36
N GLN A 131 22.58 -23.55 8.97
CA GLN A 131 22.72 -24.99 9.13
C GLN A 131 23.90 -25.52 8.29
N LEU A 132 24.00 -25.11 7.02
CA LEU A 132 25.10 -25.49 6.13
C LEU A 132 26.46 -25.02 6.66
N GLU A 133 26.54 -23.79 7.16
CA GLU A 133 27.79 -23.26 7.72
C GLU A 133 28.24 -24.06 8.95
N LYS A 134 27.31 -24.36 9.87
CA LYS A 134 27.58 -25.21 11.03
C LYS A 134 28.10 -26.58 10.61
N ASP A 135 27.45 -27.21 9.63
CA ASP A 135 27.84 -28.54 9.15
C ASP A 135 29.23 -28.53 8.49
N THR A 136 29.55 -27.46 7.77
CA THR A 136 30.88 -27.25 7.17
C THR A 136 31.97 -27.12 8.24
N LEU A 137 31.73 -26.34 9.29
CA LEU A 137 32.66 -26.20 10.40
C LEU A 137 32.85 -27.51 11.16
N LEU A 138 31.77 -28.27 11.40
CA LEU A 138 31.84 -29.58 12.05
C LEU A 138 32.67 -30.59 11.22
N ALA A 139 32.56 -30.53 9.89
CA ALA A 139 33.37 -31.37 9.01
C ALA A 139 34.86 -31.03 9.08
N SER A 140 35.22 -29.76 9.30
CA SER A 140 36.62 -29.33 9.44
C SER A 140 37.30 -29.76 10.75
N LEU A 141 36.51 -30.23 11.73
CA LEU A 141 37.00 -30.75 13.01
C LEU A 141 37.29 -32.26 12.98
N ARG A 142 36.97 -32.94 11.86
CA ARG A 142 37.21 -34.37 11.66
C ARG A 142 38.48 -34.58 10.85
#